data_AF-A0A9E7KAL9-F1
#
_entry.id   AF-A0A9E7KAL9-F1
#
_cell.length_a   1.000
_cell.length_b   1.000
_cell.length_c   1.000
_cell.angle_alpha   90.00
_cell.angle_beta   90.00
_cell.angle_gamma   90.00
#
_symmetry.space_group_name_H-M   'P 1'
#
loop_
_entity.id
_entity.type
_entity.pdbx_description
1 polymer ?
#
loop_
_entity_poly.entity_id
_entity_poly.type
_entity_poly.pdbx_seq_one_letter_code
_entity_poly.pdbx_strand_id
1 'polypeptide(L)'
;MYVVKRDGRPEAVHFDKITARLKKLSYGLSQEHCDPVLVAQKVCAGVYKGVTTSQLDELAAETAAAMTANHPDYASLAARIVVSNLHKKTKKSFSETIKLMYHHFNERSGQEAR
;
A
#
# COMPACT_ATOMS: atom_id res chain seq x y z
N MET A 1 -16.46 12.05 4.20
CA MET A 1 -14.99 11.97 4.36
C MET A 1 -14.38 11.64 3.00
N TYR A 2 -13.23 12.21 2.64
CA TYR A 2 -12.60 12.03 1.32
C TYR A 2 -11.12 11.65 1.44
N VAL A 3 -10.66 10.79 0.52
CA VAL A 3 -9.25 10.46 0.28
C VAL A 3 -8.76 11.14 -1.00
N VAL A 4 -7.45 11.40 -1.08
CA VAL A 4 -6.81 11.95 -2.29
C VAL A 4 -6.14 10.82 -3.07
N LYS A 5 -6.57 10.58 -4.30
CA LYS A 5 -5.96 9.58 -5.19
C LYS A 5 -4.54 9.99 -5.58
N ARG A 6 -3.78 9.02 -6.10
CA ARG A 6 -2.41 9.25 -6.61
C ARG A 6 -2.38 10.25 -7.79
N ASP A 7 -3.49 10.39 -8.51
CA ASP A 7 -3.68 11.37 -9.58
C ASP A 7 -4.15 12.75 -9.07
N GLY A 8 -4.21 12.95 -7.74
CA GLY A 8 -4.63 14.19 -7.10
C GLY A 8 -6.15 14.36 -6.95
N ARG A 9 -6.97 13.46 -7.53
CA ARG A 9 -8.43 13.60 -7.46
C ARG A 9 -8.98 13.21 -6.08
N PRO A 10 -9.89 13.99 -5.49
CA PRO A 10 -10.60 13.58 -4.29
C PRO A 10 -11.63 12.49 -4.61
N GLU A 11 -11.75 11.50 -3.73
CA GLU A 11 -12.79 10.47 -3.81
C GLU A 11 -13.38 10.23 -2.41
N ALA A 12 -14.69 9.99 -2.34
CA ALA A 12 -15.34 9.64 -1.08
C ALA A 12 -14.77 8.31 -0.54
N VAL A 13 -14.58 8.25 0.78
CA VAL A 13 -14.14 7.00 1.42
C VAL A 13 -15.29 6.01 1.38
N HIS A 14 -15.06 4.86 0.75
CA HIS A 14 -16.01 3.74 0.73
C HIS A 14 -15.37 2.53 1.39
N PHE A 15 -16.01 2.04 2.46
CA PHE A 15 -15.58 0.83 3.18
C PHE A 15 -15.42 -0.36 2.22
N ASP A 16 -16.40 -0.57 1.33
CA ASP A 16 -16.39 -1.69 0.40
C ASP A 16 -15.20 -1.69 -0.55
N LYS A 17 -14.70 -0.50 -0.94
CA LYS A 17 -13.53 -0.38 -1.81
C LYS A 17 -12.24 -0.80 -1.08
N ILE A 18 -12.13 -0.47 0.20
CA ILE A 18 -11.00 -0.88 1.05
C ILE A 18 -11.05 -2.40 1.24
N THR A 19 -12.20 -2.91 1.68
CA THR A 19 -12.43 -4.33 1.92
C THR A 19 -12.19 -5.18 0.66
N ALA A 20 -12.72 -4.77 -0.50
CA ALA A 20 -12.51 -5.48 -1.76
C ALA A 20 -11.03 -5.54 -2.16
N ARG A 21 -10.28 -4.46 -1.93
CA ARG A 21 -8.83 -4.42 -2.17
C ARG A 21 -8.07 -5.38 -1.26
N LEU A 22 -8.39 -5.41 0.03
CA LEU A 22 -7.72 -6.31 0.99
C LEU A 22 -8.06 -7.79 0.70
N LYS A 23 -9.32 -8.10 0.38
CA LYS A 23 -9.75 -9.45 -0.06
C LYS A 23 -9.00 -9.91 -1.30
N LYS A 24 -8.76 -9.03 -2.27
CA LYS A 24 -7.96 -9.37 -3.47
C LYS A 24 -6.52 -9.74 -3.11
N LEU A 25 -5.96 -9.14 -2.07
CA LEU A 25 -4.57 -9.40 -1.64
C LEU A 25 -4.46 -10.60 -0.68
N SER A 26 -5.56 -11.09 -0.11
CA SER A 26 -5.59 -12.23 0.80
C SER A 26 -5.73 -13.59 0.11
N TYR A 27 -5.46 -13.68 -1.20
CA TYR A 27 -5.57 -14.94 -1.94
C TYR A 27 -4.67 -16.03 -1.34
N GLY A 28 -5.21 -17.23 -1.13
CA GLY A 28 -4.45 -18.36 -0.56
C GLY A 28 -3.98 -18.17 0.89
N LEU A 29 -4.48 -17.16 1.62
CA LEU A 29 -4.33 -17.06 3.08
C LEU A 29 -5.50 -17.77 3.77
N SER A 30 -5.32 -18.19 5.02
CA SER A 30 -6.39 -18.80 5.81
C SER A 30 -7.52 -17.80 6.04
N GLN A 31 -8.71 -18.10 5.53
CA GLN A 31 -9.91 -17.27 5.76
C GLN A 31 -10.41 -17.35 7.20
N GLU A 32 -10.06 -18.42 7.93
CA GLU A 32 -10.43 -18.60 9.33
C GLU A 32 -9.60 -17.72 10.27
N HIS A 33 -8.31 -17.53 9.92
CA HIS A 33 -7.38 -16.81 10.80
C HIS A 33 -7.00 -15.41 10.29
N CYS A 34 -7.09 -15.15 8.99
CA CYS A 34 -6.77 -13.87 8.37
C CYS A 34 -8.01 -13.28 7.72
N ASP A 35 -8.75 -12.45 8.48
CA ASP A 35 -9.93 -11.76 7.99
C ASP A 35 -9.58 -10.35 7.45
N PRO A 36 -9.66 -10.12 6.12
CA PRO A 36 -9.41 -8.81 5.53
C PRO A 36 -10.47 -7.77 5.90
N VAL A 37 -11.68 -8.20 6.29
CA VAL A 37 -12.76 -7.30 6.71
C VAL A 37 -12.42 -6.66 8.05
N LEU A 38 -11.93 -7.45 9.01
CA LEU A 38 -11.47 -6.95 10.30
C LEU A 38 -10.34 -5.91 10.15
N VAL A 39 -9.39 -6.15 9.23
CA VAL A 39 -8.35 -5.15 8.90
C VAL A 39 -8.98 -3.88 8.34
N ALA A 40 -9.92 -4.00 7.39
CA ALA A 40 -10.60 -2.84 6.80
C ALA A 40 -11.35 -2.00 7.85
N GLN A 41 -12.01 -2.64 8.83
CA GLN A 41 -12.71 -1.97 9.92
C GLN A 41 -11.74 -1.12 10.76
N LYS A 42 -10.61 -1.70 11.16
CA LYS A 42 -9.57 -1.00 11.93
C LYS A 42 -8.94 0.14 11.13
N VAL A 43 -8.68 -0.06 9.84
CA VAL A 43 -8.18 1.00 8.95
C VAL A 43 -9.15 2.17 8.88
N CYS A 44 -10.45 1.89 8.73
CA CYS A 44 -11.48 2.94 8.65
C CYS A 44 -11.55 3.82 9.90
N ALA A 45 -11.28 3.26 11.08
CA ALA A 45 -11.21 4.02 12.33
C ALA A 45 -10.00 4.99 12.37
N GLY A 46 -8.92 4.70 11.65
CA GLY A 46 -7.70 5.52 11.60
C GLY A 46 -7.64 6.53 10.44
N VAL A 47 -8.65 6.58 9.58
CA VAL A 47 -8.68 7.52 8.44
C VAL A 47 -8.91 8.94 8.95
N TYR A 48 -8.34 9.94 8.27
CA TYR A 48 -8.63 11.36 8.48
C TYR A 48 -8.90 12.09 7.15
N LYS A 49 -9.49 13.29 7.20
CA LYS A 49 -9.82 14.06 5.99
C LYS A 49 -8.55 14.42 5.21
N GLY A 50 -8.53 14.10 3.92
CA GLY A 50 -7.40 14.46 3.05
C GLY A 50 -6.28 13.42 3.00
N VAL A 51 -6.43 12.28 3.69
CA VAL A 51 -5.45 11.18 3.59
C VAL A 51 -5.30 10.73 2.14
N THR A 52 -4.06 10.50 1.69
CA THR A 52 -3.82 10.01 0.35
C THR A 52 -4.09 8.51 0.24
N THR A 53 -4.41 8.02 -0.95
CA THR A 53 -4.54 6.57 -1.21
C THR A 53 -3.22 5.80 -1.04
N SER A 54 -2.07 6.49 -0.96
CA SER A 54 -0.79 5.87 -0.57
C SER A 54 -0.73 5.67 0.93
N GLN A 55 -1.01 6.72 1.71
CA GLN A 55 -1.03 6.66 3.17
C GLN A 55 -2.10 5.70 3.69
N LEU A 56 -3.23 5.58 2.97
CA LEU A 56 -4.26 4.59 3.29
C LEU A 56 -3.74 3.15 3.12
N ASP A 57 -2.97 2.88 2.07
CA ASP A 57 -2.33 1.57 1.87
C ASP A 57 -1.25 1.31 2.94
N GLU A 58 -0.48 2.34 3.34
CA GLU A 58 0.51 2.26 4.43
C GLU A 58 -0.17 1.94 5.78
N LEU A 59 -1.23 2.67 6.14
CA LEU A 59 -2.02 2.41 7.35
C LEU A 59 -2.62 0.99 7.34
N ALA A 60 -3.09 0.51 6.19
CA ALA A 60 -3.61 -0.85 6.06
C ALA A 60 -2.55 -1.93 6.26
N ALA A 61 -1.34 -1.70 5.75
CA ALA A 61 -0.22 -2.59 5.97
C ALA A 61 0.22 -2.62 7.44
N GLU A 62 0.35 -1.46 8.09
CA GLU A 62 0.68 -1.35 9.52
C GLU A 62 -0.36 -2.04 10.41
N THR A 63 -1.64 -1.83 10.09
CA THR A 63 -2.75 -2.47 10.80
C THR A 63 -2.70 -3.99 10.67
N ALA A 64 -2.46 -4.51 9.47
CA ALA A 64 -2.28 -5.94 9.25
C ALA A 64 -1.03 -6.46 9.98
N ALA A 65 0.10 -5.75 9.92
CA ALA A 65 1.33 -6.15 10.59
C ALA A 65 1.15 -6.25 12.11
N ALA A 66 0.43 -5.31 12.74
CA ALA A 66 0.11 -5.37 14.16
C ALA A 66 -0.76 -6.59 14.54
N MET A 67 -1.53 -7.13 13.59
CA MET A 67 -2.36 -8.33 13.79
C MET A 67 -1.59 -9.64 13.60
N THR A 68 -0.29 -9.58 13.26
CA THR A 68 0.59 -10.77 13.18
C THR A 68 0.64 -11.54 14.49
N ALA A 69 0.47 -10.86 15.63
CA ALA A 69 0.39 -11.51 16.94
C ALA A 69 -0.78 -12.51 17.06
N ASN A 70 -1.83 -12.35 16.24
CA ASN A 70 -2.96 -13.29 16.19
C ASN A 70 -2.70 -14.45 15.25
N HIS A 71 -2.13 -14.19 14.06
CA HIS A 71 -1.78 -15.23 13.08
C HIS A 71 -0.74 -14.72 12.07
N PRO A 72 0.25 -15.53 11.66
CA PRO A 72 1.31 -15.13 10.72
C PRO A 72 0.81 -14.73 9.33
N ASP A 73 -0.35 -15.23 8.88
CA ASP A 73 -0.91 -14.82 7.58
C ASP A 73 -1.19 -13.32 7.49
N TYR A 74 -1.44 -12.64 8.62
CA TYR A 74 -1.55 -11.18 8.62
C TYR A 74 -0.24 -10.49 8.23
N ALA A 75 0.92 -11.07 8.54
CA ALA A 75 2.21 -10.57 8.06
C ALA A 75 2.32 -10.71 6.53
N SER A 76 1.83 -11.84 5.98
CA SER A 76 1.78 -12.05 4.53
C SER A 76 0.83 -11.07 3.86
N LEU A 77 -0.34 -10.81 4.44
CA LEU A 77 -1.27 -9.78 3.96
C LEU A 77 -0.63 -8.39 4.01
N ALA A 78 0.00 -8.02 5.12
CA ALA A 78 0.71 -6.76 5.28
C ALA A 78 1.78 -6.56 4.20
N ALA A 79 2.65 -7.56 4.00
CA ALA A 79 3.68 -7.54 2.98
C ALA A 79 3.08 -7.34 1.57
N ARG A 80 1.99 -8.03 1.25
CA ARG A 80 1.31 -7.88 -0.05
C ARG A 80 0.69 -6.49 -0.25
N ILE A 81 0.17 -5.87 0.81
CA ILE A 81 -0.33 -4.49 0.76
C ILE A 81 0.81 -3.52 0.46
N VAL A 82 1.94 -3.64 1.19
CA VAL A 82 3.14 -2.79 0.98
C VAL A 82 3.68 -2.96 -0.44
N VAL A 83 3.88 -4.19 -0.90
CA VAL A 83 4.38 -4.47 -2.25
C VAL A 83 3.41 -3.96 -3.32
N SER A 84 2.09 -4.12 -3.13
CA SER A 84 1.09 -3.56 -4.04
C SER A 84 1.15 -2.03 -4.11
N ASN A 85 1.42 -1.36 -2.99
CA ASN A 85 1.63 0.09 -2.95
C ASN A 85 2.94 0.48 -3.66
N LEU A 86 4.03 -0.23 -3.39
CA LEU A 86 5.34 -0.01 -4.01
C LEU A 86 5.27 -0.14 -5.54
N HIS A 87 4.62 -1.18 -6.06
CA HIS A 87 4.43 -1.37 -7.50
C HIS A 87 3.66 -0.24 -8.19
N LYS A 88 2.89 0.57 -7.45
CA LYS A 88 2.23 1.78 -8.01
C LYS A 88 3.15 3.01 -8.02
N LYS A 89 4.30 2.93 -7.34
CA LYS A 89 5.33 3.99 -7.27
C LYS A 89 6.58 3.64 -8.09
N THR A 90 6.71 2.41 -8.59
CA THR A 90 7.86 1.95 -9.39
C THR A 90 7.51 1.78 -10.87
N LYS A 91 8.54 1.79 -11.72
CA LYS A 91 8.41 1.50 -13.15
C LYS A 91 8.19 0.01 -13.35
N LYS A 92 7.40 -0.35 -14.37
CA LYS A 92 7.14 -1.76 -14.72
C LYS A 92 8.29 -2.42 -15.47
N SER A 93 9.10 -1.63 -16.18
CA SER A 93 10.21 -2.14 -16.98
C SER A 93 11.50 -2.14 -16.17
N PHE A 94 12.14 -3.30 -16.11
CA PHE A 94 13.48 -3.45 -15.55
C PHE A 94 14.47 -2.52 -16.29
N SER A 95 14.49 -2.56 -17.62
CA SER A 95 15.44 -1.77 -18.41
C SER A 95 15.20 -0.26 -18.30
N GLU A 96 13.96 0.19 -18.16
CA GLU A 96 13.64 1.61 -17.89
C GLU A 96 14.18 2.02 -16.51
N THR A 97 14.01 1.16 -15.49
CA THR A 97 14.52 1.41 -14.14
C THR A 97 16.05 1.53 -14.14
N ILE A 98 16.75 0.60 -14.80
CA ILE A 98 18.22 0.63 -14.89
C ILE A 98 18.70 1.87 -15.66
N LYS A 99 18.03 2.24 -16.76
CA LYS A 99 18.36 3.48 -17.50
C LYS A 99 18.19 4.72 -16.62
N LEU A 100 17.10 4.79 -15.85
CA LEU A 100 16.85 5.90 -14.92
C LEU A 100 17.95 5.98 -13.84
N MET A 101 18.38 4.84 -13.30
CA MET A 101 19.45 4.78 -12.31
C MET A 101 20.80 5.17 -12.91
N TYR A 102 21.12 4.70 -14.12
CA TYR A 102 22.36 5.04 -14.82
C TYR A 102 22.46 6.54 -15.15
N HIS A 103 21.36 7.16 -15.58
CA HIS A 103 21.30 8.59 -15.87
C HIS A 103 20.94 9.45 -14.64
N HIS A 104 20.95 8.88 -13.44
CA HIS A 104 20.62 9.63 -12.24
C HIS A 104 21.67 10.72 -11.99
N PHE A 105 21.20 11.96 -11.80
CA PHE A 105 22.02 13.11 -11.46
C PHE A 105 21.70 13.56 -10.04
N ASN A 106 22.71 13.61 -9.17
CA ASN A 106 22.55 14.09 -7.82
C ASN A 106 22.64 15.61 -7.79
N GLU A 107 21.50 16.29 -7.65
CA GLU A 107 21.42 17.76 -7.59
C GLU A 107 22.22 18.37 -6.44
N ARG A 108 22.49 17.63 -5.36
CA ARG A 108 23.24 18.14 -4.19
C ARG A 108 24.75 18.07 -4.39
N SER A 109 25.25 17.00 -5.01
CA SER A 109 26.70 16.84 -5.27
C SER A 109 27.12 17.29 -6.67
N GLY A 110 26.18 17.53 -7.57
CA GLY A 110 26.44 17.86 -8.98
C GLY A 110 27.05 16.68 -9.77
N GLN A 111 26.92 15.46 -9.26
CA GLN A 111 27.54 14.27 -9.84
C GLN A 111 26.50 13.36 -10.49
N GLU A 112 26.87 12.83 -11.66
CA GLU A 112 26.18 11.71 -12.28
C GLU A 112 26.45 10.42 -11.49
N ALA A 113 25.51 9.49 -11.55
CA ALA A 113 25.68 8.12 -11.06
C ALA A 113 26.70 7.39 -11.95
N ARG A 114 27.99 7.58 -11.66
CA ARG A 114 29.10 6.84 -12.27
C ARG A 114 29.39 5.55 -11.53
#